data_AF-A0A8S9TZA3-F1
#
_entry.id   AF-A0A8S9TZA3-F1
#
_cell.length_a   1.000
_cell.length_b   1.000
_cell.length_c   1.000
_cell.angle_alpha   90.00
_cell.angle_beta   90.00
_cell.angle_gamma   90.00
#
_symmetry.space_group_name_H-M   'P 1'
#
loop_
_entity.id
_entity.type
_entity.pdbx_description
1 polymer ?
#
loop_
_entity_poly.entity_id
_entity_poly.type
_entity_poly.pdbx_seq_one_letter_code
_entity_poly.pdbx_strand_id
1 'polypeptide(L)'
;MNEREEQIKEEQSDDELEPTAQVLALTDAYYGATYYCKEDCHTSSLTGAGWVAELEEGHPLSIFRNFRVTKEVFERLCTEVEESCTCLSNASNRDLMERFQHSGETVHRHFHSVLKIVCSLAKKYIVQPKTPSNELAKNPKYASQFDKCRLAFDGTHIPAYVPEKDAKPFRDRTGRLSQNVFAACTFDMQFAFVLAGWAGSAADSTVLEDARRKGFATPSGLFDLGDAGYGLTTEVLTPYRGVRYHLREWGQANERPQNYKEYYNLRHAQARNVIERAFGVVKRRFPVLTAPPEFSITTQAEIVLAC
;
A
#
# COMPACT_ATOMS: atom_id res chain seq x y z
N MET A 1 -72.45 37.71 -35.95
CA MET A 1 -72.14 36.27 -35.98
C MET A 1 -71.04 36.03 -34.94
N ASN A 2 -71.39 36.36 -33.69
CA ASN A 2 -70.49 36.64 -32.58
C ASN A 2 -70.95 35.82 -31.37
N GLU A 3 -71.22 34.54 -31.58
CA GLU A 3 -71.72 33.60 -30.55
C GLU A 3 -71.00 32.24 -30.62
N ARG A 4 -69.95 32.09 -31.45
CA ARG A 4 -69.16 30.85 -31.57
C ARG A 4 -67.73 30.96 -31.03
N GLU A 5 -67.26 32.16 -30.68
CA GLU A 5 -65.94 32.35 -30.07
C GLU A 5 -65.99 32.54 -28.55
N GLU A 6 -67.17 32.77 -27.96
CA GLU A 6 -67.37 32.84 -26.51
C GLU A 6 -67.62 31.45 -25.87
N GLN A 7 -67.93 30.42 -26.65
CA GLN A 7 -68.19 29.07 -26.12
C GLN A 7 -66.98 28.13 -26.10
N ILE A 8 -65.77 28.60 -26.46
CA ILE A 8 -64.54 27.77 -26.41
C ILE A 8 -63.64 28.16 -25.23
N LYS A 9 -64.04 29.13 -24.39
CA LYS A 9 -63.24 29.61 -23.26
C LYS A 9 -63.73 29.20 -21.87
N GLU A 10 -64.82 28.44 -21.73
CA GLU A 10 -65.38 28.10 -20.41
C GLU A 10 -65.64 26.60 -20.16
N GLU A 11 -65.04 25.69 -20.94
CA GLU A 11 -65.00 24.25 -20.61
C GLU A 11 -63.55 23.73 -20.69
N GLN A 12 -62.63 24.34 -19.92
CA GLN A 12 -61.51 23.58 -19.36
C GLN A 12 -62.00 23.05 -18.02
N SER A 13 -62.41 21.79 -18.02
CA SER A 13 -63.07 21.14 -16.90
C SER A 13 -62.22 21.18 -15.64
N ASP A 14 -62.80 21.64 -14.53
CA ASP A 14 -62.26 21.49 -13.16
C ASP A 14 -61.83 20.03 -12.87
N ASP A 15 -62.41 19.05 -13.57
CA ASP A 15 -62.06 17.61 -13.50
C ASP A 15 -60.63 17.24 -14.00
N GLU A 16 -59.94 18.09 -14.78
CA GLU A 16 -58.53 17.83 -15.17
C GLU A 16 -57.52 18.46 -14.19
N LEU A 17 -57.96 19.46 -13.42
CA LEU A 17 -57.16 20.13 -12.38
C LEU A 17 -57.03 19.28 -11.11
N GLU A 18 -58.03 18.48 -10.77
CA GLU A 18 -58.03 17.64 -9.57
C GLU A 18 -57.00 16.48 -9.64
N PRO A 19 -56.88 15.71 -10.74
CA PRO A 19 -55.87 14.67 -10.87
C PRO A 19 -54.45 15.24 -10.95
N THR A 20 -54.27 16.38 -11.61
CA THR A 20 -52.95 17.03 -11.73
C THR A 20 -52.49 17.62 -10.40
N ALA A 21 -53.39 18.26 -9.63
CA ALA A 21 -53.10 18.72 -8.28
C ALA A 21 -52.78 17.58 -7.32
N GLN A 22 -53.48 16.44 -7.43
CA GLN A 22 -53.18 15.23 -6.64
C GLN A 22 -51.82 14.64 -6.99
N VAL A 23 -51.46 14.58 -8.29
CA VAL A 23 -50.14 14.12 -8.72
C VAL A 23 -49.04 15.05 -8.21
N LEU A 24 -49.22 16.37 -8.31
CA LEU A 24 -48.29 17.37 -7.77
C LEU A 24 -48.11 17.22 -6.26
N ALA A 25 -49.21 17.09 -5.50
CA ALA A 25 -49.17 16.89 -4.06
C ALA A 25 -48.49 15.56 -3.67
N LEU A 26 -48.71 14.48 -4.42
CA LEU A 26 -48.04 13.19 -4.21
C LEU A 26 -46.55 13.28 -4.54
N THR A 27 -46.17 13.98 -5.61
CA THR A 27 -44.75 14.21 -5.93
C THR A 27 -44.07 15.09 -4.90
N ASP A 28 -44.74 16.14 -4.41
CA ASP A 28 -44.22 17.02 -3.37
C ASP A 28 -44.12 16.29 -2.02
N ALA A 29 -45.08 15.43 -1.69
CA ALA A 29 -45.02 14.59 -0.48
C ALA A 29 -43.93 13.51 -0.59
N TYR A 30 -43.79 12.86 -1.76
CA TYR A 30 -42.73 11.88 -2.01
C TYR A 30 -41.35 12.54 -1.98
N TYR A 31 -41.19 13.69 -2.62
CA TYR A 31 -39.95 14.46 -2.61
C TYR A 31 -39.68 15.02 -1.21
N GLY A 32 -40.72 15.51 -0.53
CA GLY A 32 -40.76 15.87 0.89
C GLY A 32 -40.16 14.79 1.78
N ALA A 33 -40.76 13.60 1.74
CA ALA A 33 -40.35 12.45 2.53
C ALA A 33 -38.95 11.95 2.16
N THR A 34 -38.58 11.97 0.87
CA THR A 34 -37.29 11.42 0.42
C THR A 34 -36.12 12.37 0.70
N TYR A 35 -36.31 13.68 0.58
CA TYR A 35 -35.21 14.65 0.60
C TYR A 35 -35.21 15.59 1.81
N TYR A 36 -36.37 15.87 2.41
CA TYR A 36 -36.48 16.76 3.56
C TYR A 36 -36.61 16.00 4.89
N CYS A 37 -37.33 14.87 4.92
CA CYS A 37 -37.38 13.99 6.09
C CYS A 37 -36.15 13.07 6.11
N LYS A 38 -35.02 13.59 6.59
CA LYS A 38 -33.78 12.81 6.71
C LYS A 38 -33.88 11.84 7.89
N GLU A 39 -33.67 10.56 7.60
CA GLU A 39 -33.45 9.55 8.64
C GLU A 39 -31.96 9.54 9.02
N ASP A 40 -31.69 9.44 10.32
CA ASP A 40 -30.32 9.37 10.83
C ASP A 40 -29.66 8.05 10.39
N CYS A 41 -28.47 8.17 9.80
CA CYS A 41 -27.60 7.04 9.47
C CYS A 41 -26.41 6.96 10.45
N HIS A 42 -25.72 5.82 10.50
CA HIS A 42 -24.57 5.58 11.38
C HIS A 42 -24.89 5.73 12.87
N THR A 43 -26.04 5.21 13.32
CA THR A 43 -26.57 5.36 14.68
C THR A 43 -26.02 4.34 15.69
N SER A 44 -24.81 3.81 15.45
CA SER A 44 -24.15 2.87 16.37
C SER A 44 -24.13 3.39 17.82
N SER A 45 -24.45 2.52 18.78
CA SER A 45 -24.40 2.85 20.21
C SER A 45 -22.97 3.03 20.73
N LEU A 46 -22.01 2.31 20.13
CA LEU A 46 -20.59 2.51 20.38
C LEU A 46 -20.10 3.60 19.41
N THR A 47 -19.81 4.77 19.95
CA THR A 47 -19.26 5.90 19.19
C THR A 47 -17.80 5.66 18.83
N GLY A 48 -17.30 6.39 17.82
CA GLY A 48 -15.90 6.33 17.43
C GLY A 48 -14.94 6.62 18.60
N ALA A 49 -15.26 7.60 19.44
CA ALA A 49 -14.50 7.93 20.64
C ALA A 49 -14.50 6.79 21.67
N GLY A 50 -15.66 6.15 21.90
CA GLY A 50 -15.75 4.99 22.77
C GLY A 50 -14.92 3.80 22.26
N TRP A 51 -14.90 3.60 20.95
CA TRP A 51 -14.05 2.58 20.33
C TRP A 51 -12.55 2.88 20.46
N VAL A 52 -12.13 4.14 20.31
CA VAL A 52 -10.73 4.53 20.55
C VAL A 52 -10.34 4.27 22.00
N ALA A 53 -11.17 4.64 22.96
CA ALA A 53 -10.94 4.36 24.37
C ALA A 53 -10.82 2.84 24.64
N GLU A 54 -11.66 2.02 24.00
CA GLU A 54 -11.56 0.55 24.11
C GLU A 54 -10.23 0.02 23.54
N LEU A 55 -9.70 0.61 22.47
CA LEU A 55 -8.40 0.23 21.92
C LEU A 55 -7.24 0.61 22.84
N GLU A 56 -7.30 1.79 23.44
CA GLU A 56 -6.24 2.35 24.29
C GLU A 56 -6.23 1.71 25.68
N GLU A 57 -7.40 1.52 26.30
CA GLU A 57 -7.53 0.98 27.65
C GLU A 57 -7.67 -0.55 27.67
N GLY A 58 -8.11 -1.14 26.56
CA GLY A 58 -8.39 -2.56 26.45
C GLY A 58 -7.16 -3.45 26.21
N HIS A 59 -7.45 -4.69 25.81
CA HIS A 59 -6.43 -5.71 25.62
C HIS A 59 -5.49 -5.38 24.44
N PRO A 60 -4.15 -5.48 24.58
CA PRO A 60 -3.20 -5.12 23.52
C PRO A 60 -3.40 -5.84 22.17
N LEU A 61 -3.98 -7.05 22.20
CA LEU A 61 -4.33 -7.78 20.98
C LEU A 61 -5.39 -7.07 20.13
N SER A 62 -6.22 -6.20 20.70
CA SER A 62 -7.19 -5.41 19.95
C SER A 62 -6.48 -4.49 18.95
N ILE A 63 -5.41 -3.81 19.37
CA ILE A 63 -4.57 -2.99 18.48
C ILE A 63 -3.93 -3.88 17.41
N PHE A 64 -3.32 -5.00 17.79
CA PHE A 64 -2.68 -5.88 16.82
C PHE A 64 -3.66 -6.44 15.77
N ARG A 65 -4.89 -6.76 16.16
CA ARG A 65 -5.92 -7.26 15.24
C ARG A 65 -6.38 -6.19 14.24
N ASN A 66 -6.49 -4.93 14.67
CA ASN A 66 -6.99 -3.83 13.85
C ASN A 66 -5.90 -3.17 12.99
N PHE A 67 -4.70 -2.98 13.55
CA PHE A 67 -3.61 -2.18 12.95
C PHE A 67 -2.36 -2.99 12.60
N ARG A 68 -2.29 -4.27 13.01
CA ARG A 68 -1.19 -5.19 12.69
C ARG A 68 0.18 -4.76 13.22
N VAL A 69 0.18 -3.84 14.17
CA VAL A 69 1.33 -3.37 14.97
C VAL A 69 1.12 -3.69 16.44
N THR A 70 2.20 -3.67 17.24
CA THR A 70 2.08 -3.83 18.70
C THR A 70 1.50 -2.56 19.33
N LYS A 71 0.92 -2.68 20.53
CA LYS A 71 0.37 -1.53 21.29
C LYS A 71 1.42 -0.42 21.48
N GLU A 72 2.63 -0.78 21.89
CA GLU A 72 3.76 0.15 22.05
C GLU A 72 4.09 0.92 20.75
N VAL A 73 4.13 0.23 19.61
CA VAL A 73 4.40 0.86 18.31
C VAL A 73 3.25 1.77 17.90
N PHE A 74 2.00 1.37 18.16
CA PHE A 74 0.82 2.17 17.87
C PHE A 74 0.76 3.46 18.71
N GLU A 75 1.00 3.37 20.01
CA GLU A 75 1.03 4.52 20.92
C GLU A 75 2.14 5.51 20.53
N ARG A 76 3.33 4.97 20.20
CA ARG A 76 4.44 5.79 19.71
C ARG A 76 4.09 6.47 18.38
N LEU A 77 3.42 5.76 17.47
CA LEU A 77 2.97 6.33 16.20
C LEU A 77 1.96 7.45 16.43
N CYS A 78 0.93 7.23 17.26
CA CYS A 78 -0.06 8.27 17.58
C CYS A 78 0.59 9.50 18.23
N THR A 79 1.59 9.29 19.08
CA THR A 79 2.37 10.38 19.70
C THR A 79 3.16 11.17 18.65
N GLU A 80 3.79 10.50 17.68
CA GLU A 80 4.57 11.17 16.63
C GLU A 80 3.72 11.85 15.56
N VAL A 81 2.48 11.38 15.37
CA VAL A 81 1.53 11.92 14.39
C VAL A 81 0.67 13.05 15.00
N GLU A 82 0.59 13.14 16.34
CA GLU A 82 -0.31 14.04 17.08
C GLU A 82 -1.80 13.89 16.69
N GLU A 83 -2.16 12.78 16.06
CA GLU A 83 -3.53 12.43 15.65
C GLU A 83 -3.80 10.93 15.89
N SER A 84 -5.07 10.59 16.06
CA SER A 84 -5.51 9.20 16.15
C SER A 84 -5.27 8.48 14.82
N CYS A 85 -4.41 7.47 14.83
CA CYS A 85 -4.09 6.64 13.65
C CYS A 85 -5.18 5.60 13.32
N THR A 86 -6.38 5.76 13.86
CA THR A 86 -7.47 4.78 13.78
C THR A 86 -8.01 4.54 12.36
N CYS A 87 -7.88 5.54 11.47
CA CYS A 87 -8.23 5.42 10.06
C CYS A 87 -7.23 4.58 9.24
N LEU A 88 -6.08 4.20 9.82
CA LEU A 88 -5.12 3.27 9.21
C LEU A 88 -5.42 1.80 9.52
N SER A 89 -6.55 1.52 10.17
CA SER A 89 -7.00 0.14 10.37
C SER A 89 -7.27 -0.55 9.04
N ASN A 90 -7.27 -1.88 9.02
CA ASN A 90 -7.59 -2.67 7.83
C ASN A 90 -9.11 -2.70 7.51
N ALA A 91 -9.81 -1.60 7.79
CA ALA A 91 -11.25 -1.43 7.62
C ALA A 91 -11.55 -0.65 6.34
N SER A 92 -12.70 -0.90 5.72
CA SER A 92 -13.12 -0.13 4.55
C SER A 92 -13.56 1.28 4.96
N ASN A 93 -13.62 2.21 3.99
CA ASN A 93 -14.18 3.54 4.24
C ASN A 93 -15.61 3.45 4.81
N ARG A 94 -16.43 2.52 4.32
CA ARG A 94 -17.79 2.27 4.83
C ARG A 94 -17.79 1.80 6.30
N ASP A 95 -16.89 0.89 6.67
CA ASP A 95 -16.79 0.42 8.06
C ASP A 95 -16.39 1.57 9.00
N LEU A 96 -15.51 2.45 8.53
CA LEU A 96 -15.08 3.63 9.27
C LEU A 96 -16.18 4.68 9.36
N MET A 97 -17.03 4.85 8.33
CA MET A 97 -18.20 5.73 8.39
C MET A 97 -19.16 5.31 9.51
N GLU A 98 -19.49 4.02 9.57
CA GLU A 98 -20.34 3.47 10.65
C GLU A 98 -19.72 3.65 12.03
N ARG A 99 -18.41 3.35 12.14
CA ARG A 99 -17.69 3.36 13.41
C ARG A 99 -17.49 4.76 13.98
N PHE A 100 -17.13 5.71 13.11
CA PHE A 100 -16.86 7.09 13.51
C PHE A 100 -18.06 8.02 13.34
N GLN A 101 -19.17 7.51 12.79
CA GLN A 101 -20.42 8.25 12.61
C GLN A 101 -20.21 9.53 11.80
N HIS A 102 -19.40 9.39 10.75
CA HIS A 102 -18.98 10.47 9.88
C HIS A 102 -19.18 10.11 8.42
N SER A 103 -19.35 11.12 7.57
CA SER A 103 -19.46 10.91 6.13
C SER A 103 -18.18 10.30 5.56
N GLY A 104 -18.32 9.55 4.46
CA GLY A 104 -17.18 8.94 3.77
C GLY A 104 -16.13 9.96 3.34
N GLU A 105 -16.57 11.17 2.97
CA GLU A 105 -15.69 12.31 2.67
C GLU A 105 -14.84 12.72 3.88
N THR A 106 -15.42 12.76 5.08
CA THR A 106 -14.68 13.12 6.29
C THR A 106 -13.63 12.05 6.64
N VAL A 107 -14.02 10.78 6.54
CA VAL A 107 -13.10 9.63 6.71
C VAL A 107 -11.98 9.67 5.67
N HIS A 108 -12.30 9.96 4.42
CA HIS A 108 -11.35 10.05 3.31
C HIS A 108 -10.32 11.16 3.56
N ARG A 109 -10.75 12.37 3.93
CA ARG A 109 -9.85 13.47 4.26
C ARG A 109 -8.92 13.15 5.43
N HIS A 110 -9.44 12.52 6.49
CA HIS A 110 -8.61 12.09 7.62
C HIS A 110 -7.59 11.04 7.21
N PHE A 111 -8.00 10.02 6.46
CA PHE A 111 -7.10 8.99 5.95
C PHE A 111 -5.92 9.61 5.18
N HIS A 112 -6.20 10.54 4.27
CA HIS A 112 -5.15 11.22 3.51
C HIS A 112 -4.24 12.11 4.37
N SER A 113 -4.80 12.80 5.37
CA SER A 113 -4.01 13.59 6.32
C SER A 113 -3.02 12.71 7.07
N VAL A 114 -3.53 11.65 7.71
CA VAL A 114 -2.72 10.72 8.49
C VAL A 114 -1.70 10.00 7.61
N LEU A 115 -2.09 9.53 6.41
CA LEU A 115 -1.18 8.89 5.47
C LEU A 115 0.02 9.79 5.13
N LYS A 116 -0.22 11.07 4.87
CA LYS A 116 0.83 12.05 4.59
C LYS A 116 1.77 12.22 5.77
N ILE A 117 1.25 12.28 7.00
CA ILE A 117 2.06 12.40 8.21
C ILE A 117 2.91 11.13 8.39
N VAL A 118 2.33 9.94 8.27
CA VAL A 118 3.08 8.68 8.38
C VAL A 118 4.18 8.58 7.31
N CYS A 119 3.88 8.93 6.06
CA CYS A 119 4.88 8.99 4.99
C CYS A 119 6.02 9.97 5.30
N SER A 120 5.75 11.06 6.03
CA SER A 120 6.79 12.00 6.45
C SER A 120 7.79 11.38 7.45
N LEU A 121 7.33 10.41 8.26
CA LEU A 121 8.17 9.66 9.21
C LEU A 121 9.14 8.71 8.51
N ALA A 122 8.90 8.33 7.25
CA ALA A 122 9.78 7.46 6.50
C ALA A 122 11.23 7.99 6.48
N LYS A 123 11.43 9.31 6.40
CA LYS A 123 12.77 9.94 6.43
C LYS A 123 13.52 9.71 7.74
N LYS A 124 12.81 9.48 8.84
CA LYS A 124 13.36 9.22 10.18
C LYS A 124 13.71 7.75 10.37
N TYR A 125 12.89 6.84 9.83
CA TYR A 125 13.00 5.40 10.10
C TYR A 125 13.65 4.59 8.98
N ILE A 126 13.47 4.99 7.71
CA ILE A 126 14.05 4.31 6.54
C ILE A 126 15.35 5.03 6.20
N VAL A 127 16.45 4.59 6.82
CA VAL A 127 17.76 5.22 6.71
C VAL A 127 18.78 4.24 6.16
N GLN A 128 19.52 4.68 5.14
CA GLN A 128 20.60 3.88 4.56
C GLN A 128 21.80 3.81 5.53
N PRO A 129 22.26 2.60 5.90
CA PRO A 129 23.50 2.48 6.65
C PRO A 129 24.69 2.99 5.82
N LYS A 130 25.71 3.49 6.51
CA LYS A 130 26.96 3.97 5.88
C LYS A 130 28.12 2.99 6.04
N THR A 131 27.89 1.90 6.74
CA THR A 131 28.87 0.87 7.09
C THR A 131 28.41 -0.49 6.59
N PRO A 132 29.32 -1.46 6.42
CA PRO A 132 28.95 -2.84 6.12
C PRO A 132 28.02 -3.46 7.17
N SER A 133 27.39 -4.57 6.80
CA SER A 133 26.49 -5.31 7.68
C SER A 133 27.25 -6.08 8.77
N ASN A 134 26.97 -5.71 10.02
CA ASN A 134 27.45 -6.47 11.18
C ASN A 134 26.90 -7.91 11.20
N GLU A 135 25.69 -8.14 10.72
CA GLU A 135 25.05 -9.47 10.71
C GLU A 135 25.75 -10.44 9.74
N LEU A 136 26.22 -9.94 8.60
CA LEU A 136 27.04 -10.73 7.70
C LEU A 136 28.44 -10.99 8.28
N ALA A 137 29.06 -9.99 8.91
CA ALA A 137 30.37 -10.11 9.51
C ALA A 137 30.41 -11.13 10.68
N LYS A 138 29.33 -11.22 11.46
CA LYS A 138 29.20 -12.20 12.56
C LYS A 138 29.03 -13.64 12.06
N ASN A 139 28.58 -13.84 10.82
CA ASN A 139 28.30 -15.17 10.30
C ASN A 139 29.52 -15.70 9.49
N PRO A 140 30.23 -16.74 9.96
CA PRO A 140 31.42 -17.26 9.27
C PRO A 140 31.17 -17.70 7.83
N LYS A 141 29.90 -18.00 7.50
CA LYS A 141 29.45 -18.35 6.16
C LYS A 141 29.59 -17.22 5.14
N TYR A 142 29.49 -15.97 5.59
CA TYR A 142 29.43 -14.77 4.75
C TYR A 142 30.61 -13.83 5.01
N ALA A 143 31.19 -13.86 6.22
CA ALA A 143 32.20 -12.93 6.69
C ALA A 143 33.41 -12.74 5.77
N SER A 144 33.81 -13.77 5.00
CA SER A 144 34.93 -13.66 4.07
C SER A 144 34.55 -13.22 2.65
N GLN A 145 33.29 -13.39 2.25
CA GLN A 145 32.82 -13.13 0.88
C GLN A 145 32.03 -11.83 0.76
N PHE A 146 31.38 -11.40 1.85
CA PHE A 146 30.46 -10.28 1.90
C PHE A 146 30.81 -9.30 3.04
N ASP A 147 32.10 -9.16 3.38
CA ASP A 147 32.63 -8.30 4.44
C ASP A 147 32.30 -6.81 4.25
N LYS A 148 32.23 -6.36 3.00
CA LYS A 148 31.87 -4.97 2.61
C LYS A 148 30.43 -4.83 2.14
N CYS A 149 29.63 -5.88 2.26
CA CYS A 149 28.24 -5.86 1.87
C CYS A 149 27.42 -5.07 2.88
N ARG A 150 26.58 -4.15 2.39
CA ARG A 150 25.77 -3.28 3.22
C ARG A 150 24.30 -3.70 3.25
N LEU A 151 23.65 -3.80 2.09
CA LEU A 151 22.24 -4.13 1.94
C LEU A 151 22.02 -5.29 0.97
N ALA A 152 20.82 -5.86 0.99
CA ALA A 152 20.25 -6.62 -0.11
C ALA A 152 19.03 -5.86 -0.64
N PHE A 153 18.89 -5.76 -1.95
CA PHE A 153 17.75 -5.08 -2.57
C PHE A 153 17.11 -5.93 -3.64
N ASP A 154 15.84 -5.66 -3.92
CA ASP A 154 15.07 -6.31 -4.97
C ASP A 154 13.83 -5.48 -5.37
N GLY A 155 13.27 -5.82 -6.52
CA GLY A 155 11.96 -5.36 -6.95
C GLY A 155 10.85 -6.27 -6.44
N THR A 156 9.65 -5.72 -6.21
CA THR A 156 8.46 -6.51 -5.93
C THR A 156 7.23 -5.90 -6.57
N HIS A 157 6.38 -6.77 -7.12
CA HIS A 157 5.09 -6.34 -7.67
C HIS A 157 4.02 -6.31 -6.58
N ILE A 158 3.34 -5.18 -6.48
CA ILE A 158 2.16 -4.98 -5.63
C ILE A 158 0.96 -4.74 -6.56
N PRO A 159 -0.16 -5.48 -6.40
CA PRO A 159 -1.36 -5.25 -7.20
C PRO A 159 -1.78 -3.78 -7.18
N ALA A 160 -2.12 -3.24 -8.34
CA ALA A 160 -2.46 -1.83 -8.47
C ALA A 160 -3.80 -1.66 -9.17
N TYR A 161 -4.56 -0.65 -8.72
CA TYR A 161 -5.73 -0.16 -9.45
C TYR A 161 -5.32 1.01 -10.34
N VAL A 162 -5.61 0.92 -11.63
CA VAL A 162 -5.45 2.05 -12.56
C VAL A 162 -6.63 2.08 -13.54
N PRO A 163 -7.10 3.26 -13.98
CA PRO A 163 -8.11 3.34 -15.02
C PRO A 163 -7.69 2.62 -16.30
N GLU A 164 -8.65 2.06 -17.05
CA GLU A 164 -8.35 1.26 -18.25
C GLU A 164 -7.46 1.98 -19.27
N LYS A 165 -7.66 3.30 -19.43
CA LYS A 165 -6.84 4.16 -20.30
C LYS A 165 -5.36 4.16 -19.94
N ASP A 166 -5.03 3.96 -18.67
CA ASP A 166 -3.69 3.99 -18.10
C ASP A 166 -3.17 2.57 -17.78
N ALA A 167 -3.93 1.52 -18.09
CA ALA A 167 -3.64 0.15 -17.67
C ALA A 167 -2.40 -0.46 -18.34
N LYS A 168 -2.11 -0.08 -19.60
CA LYS A 168 -1.08 -0.72 -20.43
C LYS A 168 0.32 -0.74 -19.78
N PRO A 169 0.86 0.37 -19.24
CA PRO A 169 2.16 0.36 -18.55
C PRO A 169 2.16 -0.43 -17.23
N PHE A 170 1.01 -0.60 -16.59
CA PHE A 170 0.91 -1.29 -15.30
C PHE A 170 0.73 -2.80 -15.42
N ARG A 171 0.63 -3.34 -16.65
CA ARG A 171 0.59 -4.79 -16.87
C ARG A 171 1.98 -5.39 -16.67
N ASP A 172 2.10 -6.24 -15.67
CA ASP A 172 3.30 -7.03 -15.44
C ASP A 172 3.47 -8.15 -16.49
N ARG A 173 4.57 -8.89 -16.38
CA ARG A 173 4.86 -10.05 -17.25
C ARG A 173 3.82 -11.17 -17.20
N THR A 174 2.95 -11.19 -16.19
CA THR A 174 1.84 -12.15 -16.04
C THR A 174 0.52 -11.60 -16.57
N GLY A 175 0.51 -10.36 -17.07
CA GLY A 175 -0.66 -9.66 -17.59
C GLY A 175 -1.53 -9.01 -16.52
N ARG A 176 -1.12 -9.04 -15.25
CA ARG A 176 -1.85 -8.44 -14.11
C ARG A 176 -1.45 -6.99 -13.92
N LEU A 177 -2.39 -6.17 -13.43
CA LEU A 177 -2.09 -4.79 -13.07
C LEU A 177 -1.32 -4.74 -11.74
N SER A 178 -0.13 -4.15 -11.78
CA SER A 178 0.72 -3.98 -10.61
C SER A 178 1.55 -2.71 -10.70
N GLN A 179 2.01 -2.24 -9.55
CA GLN A 179 3.13 -1.32 -9.43
C GLN A 179 4.40 -2.12 -9.10
N ASN A 180 5.53 -1.76 -9.71
CA ASN A 180 6.84 -2.23 -9.32
C ASN A 180 7.34 -1.36 -8.14
N VAL A 181 7.82 -2.02 -7.09
CA VAL A 181 8.35 -1.40 -5.88
C VAL A 181 9.77 -1.88 -5.69
N PHE A 182 10.72 -0.95 -5.72
CA PHE A 182 12.10 -1.22 -5.36
C PHE A 182 12.29 -1.01 -3.86
N ALA A 183 12.94 -1.95 -3.18
CA ALA A 183 13.36 -1.73 -1.81
C ALA A 183 14.71 -2.39 -1.52
N ALA A 184 15.45 -1.76 -0.60
CA ALA A 184 16.67 -2.28 -0.03
C ALA A 184 16.49 -2.48 1.47
N CYS A 185 16.98 -3.60 2.01
CA CYS A 185 16.92 -3.89 3.43
C CYS A 185 18.27 -4.34 3.98
N THR A 186 18.44 -4.13 5.27
CA THR A 186 19.52 -4.69 6.07
C THR A 186 19.31 -6.20 6.28
N PHE A 187 20.34 -6.88 6.78
CA PHE A 187 20.30 -8.33 6.98
C PHE A 187 19.51 -8.77 8.23
N ASP A 188 19.03 -7.82 9.02
CA ASP A 188 18.02 -7.98 10.09
C ASP A 188 16.60 -7.57 9.64
N MET A 189 16.36 -7.47 8.33
CA MET A 189 15.05 -7.21 7.70
C MET A 189 14.48 -5.80 7.94
N GLN A 190 15.32 -4.79 8.20
CA GLN A 190 14.88 -3.39 8.27
C GLN A 190 15.03 -2.74 6.89
N PHE A 191 13.98 -2.07 6.40
CA PHE A 191 14.09 -1.33 5.14
C PHE A 191 14.99 -0.09 5.31
N ALA A 192 15.93 0.04 4.40
CA ALA A 192 16.89 1.14 4.34
C ALA A 192 16.57 2.12 3.19
N PHE A 193 15.80 1.67 2.19
CA PHE A 193 15.29 2.50 1.10
C PHE A 193 14.07 1.83 0.47
N VAL A 194 13.07 2.63 0.08
CA VAL A 194 11.86 2.17 -0.61
C VAL A 194 11.49 3.18 -1.70
N LEU A 195 11.19 2.69 -2.89
CA LEU A 195 10.67 3.46 -4.01
C LEU A 195 9.48 2.71 -4.62
N ALA A 196 8.29 3.28 -4.45
CA ALA A 196 7.04 2.72 -4.93
C ALA A 196 6.44 3.55 -6.09
N GLY A 197 5.36 3.04 -6.69
CA GLY A 197 4.59 3.73 -7.73
C GLY A 197 5.10 3.59 -9.16
N TRP A 198 6.16 2.81 -9.39
CA TRP A 198 6.61 2.53 -10.76
C TRP A 198 5.63 1.60 -11.48
N ALA A 199 5.50 1.77 -12.79
CA ALA A 199 4.61 0.94 -13.59
C ALA A 199 5.04 -0.55 -13.54
N GLY A 200 4.08 -1.48 -13.48
CA GLY A 200 4.36 -2.92 -13.41
C GLY A 200 5.13 -3.49 -14.61
N SER A 201 5.18 -2.80 -15.74
CA SER A 201 6.02 -3.20 -16.88
C SER A 201 7.44 -2.63 -16.82
N ALA A 202 7.76 -1.77 -15.86
CA ALA A 202 9.06 -1.12 -15.77
C ALA A 202 10.15 -2.15 -15.44
N ALA A 203 11.25 -2.10 -16.19
CA ALA A 203 12.41 -2.95 -15.94
C ALA A 203 13.10 -2.55 -14.63
N ASP A 204 13.57 -3.54 -13.88
CA ASP A 204 14.21 -3.33 -12.57
C ASP A 204 15.42 -2.39 -12.65
N SER A 205 16.17 -2.41 -13.75
CA SER A 205 17.27 -1.48 -13.99
C SER A 205 16.81 -0.02 -14.05
N THR A 206 15.67 0.25 -14.69
CA THR A 206 15.08 1.59 -14.79
C THR A 206 14.61 2.08 -13.42
N VAL A 207 14.00 1.20 -12.63
CA VAL A 207 13.56 1.55 -11.27
C VAL A 207 14.78 1.81 -10.36
N LEU A 208 15.85 1.02 -10.49
CA LEU A 208 17.11 1.25 -9.76
C LEU A 208 17.78 2.58 -10.14
N GLU A 209 17.78 2.96 -11.41
CA GLU A 209 18.32 4.27 -11.85
C GLU A 209 17.55 5.44 -11.24
N ASP A 210 16.23 5.35 -11.14
CA ASP A 210 15.42 6.36 -10.45
C ASP A 210 15.63 6.34 -8.93
N ALA A 211 15.76 5.15 -8.32
CA ALA A 211 16.12 5.01 -6.91
C ALA A 211 17.43 5.73 -6.60
N ARG A 212 18.45 5.57 -7.46
CA ARG A 212 19.72 6.27 -7.35
C ARG A 212 19.57 7.78 -7.42
N ARG A 213 18.78 8.28 -8.37
CA ARG A 213 18.46 9.72 -8.51
C ARG A 213 17.75 10.27 -7.28
N LYS A 214 16.91 9.46 -6.63
CA LYS A 214 16.15 9.81 -5.42
C LYS A 214 16.93 9.54 -4.12
N GLY A 215 18.22 9.23 -4.22
CA GLY A 215 19.14 9.19 -3.08
C GLY A 215 19.54 7.80 -2.61
N PHE A 216 19.16 6.71 -3.28
CA PHE A 216 19.75 5.39 -3.03
C PHE A 216 21.21 5.39 -3.50
N ALA A 217 22.16 5.41 -2.57
CA ALA A 217 23.57 5.57 -2.90
C ALA A 217 24.41 4.59 -2.09
N THR A 218 25.38 4.00 -2.76
CA THR A 218 26.32 3.06 -2.14
C THR A 218 27.63 3.79 -1.85
N PRO A 219 28.06 3.89 -0.57
CA PRO A 219 29.33 4.53 -0.24
C PRO A 219 30.51 3.90 -0.94
N SER A 220 31.52 4.71 -1.25
CA SER A 220 32.74 4.23 -1.92
C SER A 220 33.38 3.06 -1.16
N GLY A 221 33.72 2.01 -1.90
CA GLY A 221 34.33 0.80 -1.34
C GLY A 221 33.34 -0.19 -0.72
N LEU A 222 32.04 0.12 -0.68
CA LEU A 222 30.98 -0.81 -0.26
C LEU A 222 30.19 -1.31 -1.46
N PHE A 223 29.43 -2.40 -1.27
CA PHE A 223 28.50 -2.92 -2.26
C PHE A 223 27.20 -3.45 -1.63
N ASP A 224 26.17 -3.60 -2.44
CA ASP A 224 24.88 -4.18 -2.07
C ASP A 224 24.58 -5.41 -2.97
N LEU A 225 23.78 -6.36 -2.47
CA LEU A 225 23.40 -7.57 -3.23
C LEU A 225 22.14 -7.34 -4.07
N GLY A 226 22.24 -7.61 -5.37
CA GLY A 226 21.13 -7.61 -6.33
C GLY A 226 21.01 -8.95 -7.07
N ASP A 227 19.88 -9.22 -7.72
CA ASP A 227 19.72 -10.42 -8.55
C ASP A 227 20.38 -10.28 -9.92
N ALA A 228 20.23 -11.34 -10.72
CA ALA A 228 20.73 -11.42 -12.08
C ALA A 228 20.09 -10.42 -13.06
N GLY A 229 18.92 -9.85 -12.73
CA GLY A 229 18.23 -8.82 -13.51
C GLY A 229 18.93 -7.47 -13.46
N TYR A 230 19.71 -7.22 -12.40
CA TYR A 230 20.56 -6.04 -12.29
C TYR A 230 21.91 -6.22 -12.98
N GLY A 231 22.57 -5.10 -13.26
CA GLY A 231 23.94 -5.09 -13.79
C GLY A 231 24.98 -5.24 -12.70
N LEU A 232 25.99 -6.07 -12.92
CA LEU A 232 27.18 -6.14 -12.08
C LEU A 232 27.95 -4.82 -12.14
N THR A 233 28.20 -4.20 -11.00
CA THR A 233 29.00 -2.97 -10.89
C THR A 233 29.89 -3.03 -9.65
N THR A 234 30.71 -2.00 -9.42
CA THR A 234 31.48 -1.88 -8.17
C THR A 234 30.59 -1.71 -6.93
N GLU A 235 29.35 -1.27 -7.11
CA GLU A 235 28.37 -1.01 -6.03
C GLU A 235 27.32 -2.12 -5.90
N VAL A 236 27.11 -2.90 -6.96
CA VAL A 236 26.06 -3.93 -7.02
C VAL A 236 26.70 -5.26 -7.37
N LEU A 237 26.63 -6.20 -6.44
CA LEU A 237 27.12 -7.54 -6.62
C LEU A 237 25.95 -8.46 -7.00
N THR A 238 26.11 -9.19 -8.11
CA THR A 238 25.08 -10.08 -8.69
C THR A 238 25.59 -11.52 -8.78
N PRO A 239 24.71 -12.53 -8.93
CA PRO A 239 25.15 -13.91 -9.14
C PRO A 239 25.84 -14.12 -10.50
N TYR A 240 26.65 -15.19 -10.61
CA TYR A 240 27.12 -15.69 -11.90
C TYR A 240 25.93 -16.17 -12.73
N ARG A 241 25.80 -15.64 -13.95
CA ARG A 241 24.77 -16.04 -14.92
C ARG A 241 25.10 -17.41 -15.54
N GLY A 242 24.06 -18.16 -15.91
CA GLY A 242 24.20 -19.50 -16.50
C GLY A 242 24.72 -20.56 -15.53
N VAL A 243 24.70 -20.26 -14.23
CA VAL A 243 25.12 -21.15 -13.15
C VAL A 243 23.93 -21.32 -12.20
N ARG A 244 23.76 -22.52 -11.63
CA ARG A 244 22.71 -22.84 -10.66
C ARG A 244 22.61 -21.77 -9.56
N TYR A 245 21.40 -21.34 -9.23
CA TYR A 245 21.18 -20.19 -8.32
C TYR A 245 20.02 -20.40 -7.35
N HIS A 246 18.90 -20.98 -7.79
CA HIS A 246 17.68 -20.97 -6.99
C HIS A 246 17.80 -21.90 -5.78
N LEU A 247 17.50 -21.40 -4.58
CA LEU A 247 17.58 -22.16 -3.32
C LEU A 247 16.78 -23.48 -3.35
N ARG A 248 15.67 -23.51 -4.09
CA ARG A 248 14.85 -24.71 -4.27
C ARG A 248 15.58 -25.82 -5.02
N GLU A 249 16.42 -25.47 -6.00
CA GLU A 249 17.19 -26.45 -6.78
C GLU A 249 18.12 -27.20 -5.84
N TRP A 250 18.80 -26.50 -4.91
CA TRP A 250 19.73 -27.11 -3.95
C TRP A 250 19.04 -28.07 -2.97
N GLY A 251 17.79 -27.79 -2.58
CA GLY A 251 17.02 -28.63 -1.66
C GLY A 251 16.52 -29.94 -2.28
N GLN A 252 16.29 -29.97 -3.60
CA GLN A 252 15.78 -31.16 -4.30
C GLN A 252 16.88 -32.19 -4.62
N ALA A 253 18.14 -31.77 -4.71
CA ALA A 253 19.19 -32.63 -5.23
C ALA A 253 20.14 -33.23 -4.17
N ASN A 254 20.13 -32.76 -2.92
CA ASN A 254 21.17 -33.08 -1.91
C ASN A 254 22.62 -32.85 -2.44
N GLU A 255 22.75 -32.12 -3.54
CA GLU A 255 23.99 -31.90 -4.28
C GLU A 255 24.69 -30.69 -3.70
N ARG A 256 25.94 -30.88 -3.31
CA ARG A 256 26.82 -29.79 -2.89
C ARG A 256 27.23 -28.98 -4.12
N PRO A 257 27.53 -27.67 -3.96
CA PRO A 257 28.14 -26.88 -5.02
C PRO A 257 29.37 -27.58 -5.61
N GLN A 258 29.41 -27.74 -6.93
CA GLN A 258 30.45 -28.48 -7.64
C GLN A 258 31.69 -27.62 -7.96
N ASN A 259 31.51 -26.30 -8.00
CA ASN A 259 32.56 -25.35 -8.35
C ASN A 259 32.41 -24.05 -7.56
N TYR A 260 33.43 -23.19 -7.66
CA TYR A 260 33.46 -21.92 -6.92
C TYR A 260 32.33 -20.96 -7.32
N LYS A 261 31.84 -21.01 -8.57
CA LYS A 261 30.74 -20.15 -9.04
C LYS A 261 29.41 -20.58 -8.42
N GLU A 262 29.15 -21.88 -8.40
CA GLU A 262 28.00 -22.46 -7.70
C GLU A 262 28.04 -22.19 -6.20
N TYR A 263 29.22 -22.32 -5.58
CA TYR A 263 29.38 -22.04 -4.17
C TYR A 263 29.08 -20.57 -3.87
N TYR A 264 29.62 -19.66 -4.66
CA TYR A 264 29.30 -18.23 -4.56
C TYR A 264 27.81 -17.96 -4.78
N ASN A 265 27.20 -18.50 -5.84
CA ASN A 265 25.78 -18.29 -6.14
C ASN A 265 24.87 -18.79 -5.01
N LEU A 266 25.18 -19.94 -4.41
CA LEU A 266 24.45 -20.44 -3.25
C LEU A 266 24.56 -19.46 -2.08
N ARG A 267 25.76 -18.96 -1.77
CA ARG A 267 25.97 -18.00 -0.66
C ARG A 267 25.27 -16.67 -0.93
N HIS A 268 25.37 -16.17 -2.15
CA HIS A 268 24.69 -14.97 -2.62
C HIS A 268 23.17 -15.10 -2.48
N ALA A 269 22.58 -16.17 -3.02
CA ALA A 269 21.14 -16.43 -2.93
C ALA A 269 20.67 -16.51 -1.46
N GLN A 270 21.43 -17.19 -0.60
CA GLN A 270 21.09 -17.32 0.82
C GLN A 270 21.16 -16.00 1.58
N ALA A 271 22.14 -15.15 1.28
CA ALA A 271 22.27 -13.82 1.89
C ALA A 271 21.17 -12.87 1.36
N ARG A 272 20.98 -12.79 0.04
CA ARG A 272 20.00 -11.90 -0.59
C ARG A 272 18.56 -12.23 -0.21
N ASN A 273 18.22 -13.50 0.05
CA ASN A 273 16.87 -13.94 0.43
C ASN A 273 16.25 -13.18 1.62
N VAL A 274 17.03 -12.40 2.38
CA VAL A 274 16.51 -11.48 3.39
C VAL A 274 15.50 -10.45 2.84
N ILE A 275 15.72 -9.91 1.63
CA ILE A 275 14.79 -8.91 1.04
C ILE A 275 13.47 -9.56 0.61
N GLU A 276 13.53 -10.75 0.00
CA GLU A 276 12.35 -11.51 -0.37
C GLU A 276 11.51 -11.88 0.87
N ARG A 277 12.19 -12.25 1.97
CA ARG A 277 11.54 -12.47 3.27
C ARG A 277 10.92 -11.19 3.82
N ALA A 278 11.58 -10.04 3.70
CA ALA A 278 11.07 -8.76 4.20
C ALA A 278 9.77 -8.39 3.48
N PHE A 279 9.74 -8.50 2.14
CA PHE A 279 8.52 -8.35 1.37
C PHE A 279 7.42 -9.34 1.78
N GLY A 280 7.77 -10.61 1.99
CA GLY A 280 6.81 -11.63 2.45
C GLY A 280 6.18 -11.30 3.81
N VAL A 281 6.96 -10.76 4.75
CA VAL A 281 6.46 -10.31 6.05
C VAL A 281 5.51 -9.14 5.91
N VAL A 282 5.89 -8.12 5.14
CA VAL A 282 5.09 -6.88 4.99
C VAL A 282 3.78 -7.15 4.25
N LYS A 283 3.81 -7.92 3.15
CA LYS A 283 2.58 -8.33 2.42
C LYS A 283 1.65 -9.20 3.27
N ARG A 284 2.19 -10.02 4.17
CA ARG A 284 1.38 -10.78 5.13
C ARG A 284 0.81 -9.90 6.24
N ARG A 285 1.58 -8.90 6.69
CA ARG A 285 1.19 -8.00 7.77
C ARG A 285 0.10 -7.02 7.30
N PHE A 286 0.20 -6.50 6.07
CA PHE A 286 -0.68 -5.48 5.53
C PHE A 286 -1.43 -6.00 4.27
N PRO A 287 -2.66 -6.54 4.44
CA PRO A 287 -3.45 -7.10 3.34
C PRO A 287 -3.76 -6.10 2.21
N VAL A 288 -3.76 -4.79 2.50
CA VAL A 288 -3.90 -3.72 1.49
C VAL A 288 -2.85 -3.80 0.37
N LEU A 289 -1.72 -4.48 0.60
CA LEU A 289 -0.67 -4.70 -0.39
C LEU A 289 -0.89 -5.97 -1.24
N THR A 290 -1.96 -6.71 -1.00
CA THR A 290 -2.26 -8.00 -1.67
C THR A 290 -3.50 -7.95 -2.56
N ALA A 291 -4.29 -6.90 -2.44
CA ALA A 291 -5.43 -6.60 -3.28
C ALA A 291 -5.30 -5.16 -3.81
N PRO A 292 -5.73 -4.87 -5.05
CA PRO A 292 -5.63 -3.53 -5.61
C PRO A 292 -6.60 -2.59 -4.88
N PRO A 293 -6.13 -1.57 -4.15
CA PRO A 293 -7.03 -0.65 -3.48
C PRO A 293 -7.51 0.42 -4.48
N GLU A 294 -8.76 0.85 -4.36
CA GLU A 294 -9.41 1.80 -5.27
C GLU A 294 -8.97 3.26 -5.04
N PHE A 295 -7.66 3.51 -4.99
CA PHE A 295 -7.07 4.84 -4.88
C PHE A 295 -6.31 5.23 -6.15
N SER A 296 -5.93 6.51 -6.25
CA SER A 296 -4.98 6.94 -7.27
C SER A 296 -3.65 6.20 -7.13
N ILE A 297 -2.89 6.03 -8.22
CA ILE A 297 -1.58 5.35 -8.16
C ILE A 297 -0.60 6.05 -7.21
N THR A 298 -0.68 7.38 -7.09
CA THR A 298 0.12 8.18 -6.16
C THR A 298 -0.19 7.78 -4.72
N THR A 299 -1.47 7.75 -4.35
CA THR A 299 -1.92 7.31 -3.02
C THR A 299 -1.53 5.86 -2.76
N GLN A 300 -1.62 4.99 -3.77
CA GLN A 300 -1.21 3.60 -3.65
C GLN A 300 0.29 3.48 -3.34
N ALA A 301 1.14 4.31 -3.95
CA ALA A 301 2.57 4.35 -3.66
C ALA A 301 2.85 4.86 -2.24
N GLU A 302 2.08 5.84 -1.76
CA GLU A 302 2.16 6.32 -0.37
C GLU A 302 1.74 5.24 0.64
N ILE A 303 0.67 4.48 0.35
CA ILE A 303 0.25 3.35 1.18
C ILE A 303 1.37 2.31 1.29
N VAL A 304 2.07 2.01 0.20
CA VAL A 304 3.23 1.11 0.21
C VAL A 304 4.33 1.63 1.13
N LEU A 305 4.61 2.94 1.10
CA LEU A 305 5.64 3.55 1.94
C LEU A 305 5.25 3.60 3.43
N ALA A 306 3.96 3.75 3.72
CA ALA A 306 3.43 3.81 5.08
C ALA A 306 3.36 2.43 5.77
N CYS A 307 3.25 1.35 5.00
CA CYS A 307 3.26 -0.04 5.49
C CYS A 307 4.67 -0.52 5.85
#